data_AF-A0A2G5T2K0-F1
#
_entry.id   AF-A0A2G5T2K0-F1
#
_cell.length_a   1.000
_cell.length_b   1.000
_cell.length_c   1.000
_cell.angle_alpha   90.00
_cell.angle_beta   90.00
_cell.angle_gamma   90.00
#
_symmetry.space_group_name_H-M   'P 1'
#
loop_
_entity.id
_entity.type
_entity.pdbx_description
1 polymer ?
#
loop_
_entity_poly.entity_id
_entity_poly.type
_entity_poly.pdbx_seq_one_letter_code
_entity_poly.pdbx_strand_id
1 'polypeptide(L)'
;MLGMIFLFFLLFPSVSSYGFVTYDFATDMQQLNETRQNDECFFNASEITTVTIEQWPTNCTEVWSIAKFTSRSSEIPYDKLKNTFKTLSVLRGAMRIENTTFTNLSFFGKLRRINNIKRLVTSITDNNNLKNANVLFSLSYTYPNAPIQIVNNPQLDVSALCENINYENFAEMYVYNNLKDCGETLHNPYQLFYLVIGCVGTNFTSSNIGNYANCTSLFGDTEITGTTGLENFSVLSKVKNITGRVNIHDTSFENLSFFGSVERMKGNKNETNFNLHDNPNLTRLGMDSLNYLYNVDAWFVFNISNNHPEFCLTMEEMQFFTSSNIYINKFEAKFCDITTRKDGEKVCIYNTLATLDNNCPHVMGNILVASGDENDTQKLSSVKYIYGSLAIVNTSLTDLSFLGNLTNVAVLGDTSPALQLISNPQLDNVYIPNLQYPFSPGPHRVVIRDNAPGLFPDTISCLTYENQIKSYVFYDGADCYGDSGIVEETENSSRTPNYPMFLLLYFTYFL
;
A
#
# COMPACT_ATOMS: atom_id res chain seq x y z
N MET A 1 -3.22 59.59 36.64
CA MET A 1 -1.96 58.83 36.71
C MET A 1 -2.35 57.35 36.81
N LEU A 2 -1.76 56.52 35.96
CA LEU A 2 -1.98 55.07 35.76
C LEU A 2 -3.30 54.65 35.07
N GLY A 3 -3.24 54.54 33.74
CA GLY A 3 -4.11 53.69 32.93
C GLY A 3 -3.41 52.36 32.65
N MET A 4 -4.07 51.24 32.97
CA MET A 4 -3.60 49.89 32.69
C MET A 4 -3.67 49.60 31.18
N ILE A 5 -2.53 49.29 30.58
CA ILE A 5 -2.43 48.73 29.23
C ILE A 5 -2.57 47.21 29.38
N PHE A 6 -3.69 46.66 28.91
CA PHE A 6 -3.84 45.22 28.69
C PHE A 6 -3.13 44.84 27.39
N LEU A 7 -1.99 44.16 27.51
CA LEU A 7 -1.34 43.48 26.39
C LEU A 7 -2.11 42.20 26.08
N PHE A 8 -2.86 42.21 24.98
CA PHE A 8 -3.35 40.98 24.35
C PHE A 8 -2.14 40.22 23.79
N PHE A 9 -1.73 39.15 24.48
CA PHE A 9 -0.95 38.10 23.84
C PHE A 9 -1.87 37.43 22.81
N LEU A 10 -1.67 37.75 21.54
CA LEU A 10 -2.11 36.91 20.44
C LEU A 10 -1.37 35.59 20.59
N LEU A 11 -2.02 34.60 21.21
CA LEU A 11 -1.66 33.20 21.05
C LEU A 11 -1.84 32.90 19.57
N PHE A 12 -0.75 32.98 18.80
CA PHE A 12 -0.71 32.35 17.50
C PHE A 12 -1.07 30.89 17.73
N PRO A 13 -2.11 30.36 17.07
CA PRO A 13 -2.32 28.92 17.09
C PRO A 13 -1.01 28.31 16.61
N SER A 14 -0.43 27.43 17.43
CA SER A 14 0.70 26.61 17.08
C SER A 14 0.42 26.03 15.70
N VAL A 15 1.13 26.51 14.69
CA VAL A 15 1.15 25.88 13.38
C VAL A 15 1.51 24.44 13.67
N SER A 16 0.56 23.55 13.41
CA SER A 16 0.75 22.11 13.53
C SER A 16 2.09 21.78 12.89
N SER A 17 2.98 21.15 13.64
CA SER A 17 4.26 20.66 13.13
C SER A 17 3.99 19.93 11.82
N TYR A 18 4.37 20.51 10.68
CA TYR A 18 4.54 19.77 9.45
C TYR A 18 5.46 18.60 9.83
N GLY A 19 4.93 17.38 9.74
CA GLY A 19 5.60 16.18 10.26
C GLY A 19 6.80 15.81 9.41
N PHE A 20 7.88 16.59 9.46
CA PHE A 20 9.14 16.21 8.84
C PHE A 20 9.77 15.06 9.64
N VAL A 21 10.25 14.03 8.96
CA VAL A 21 11.05 12.97 9.58
C VAL A 21 12.35 13.58 10.11
N THR A 22 12.49 13.61 11.43
CA THR A 22 13.76 13.98 12.06
C THR A 22 14.76 12.84 11.89
N TYR A 23 16.02 13.17 11.68
CA TYR A 23 17.10 12.19 11.57
C TYR A 23 18.33 12.64 12.38
N ASP A 24 19.09 11.66 12.88
CA ASP A 24 20.32 11.88 13.63
C ASP A 24 21.50 11.26 12.89
N PHE A 25 22.47 12.11 12.53
CA PHE A 25 23.60 11.67 11.73
C PHE A 25 24.43 10.56 12.40
N ALA A 26 24.65 10.64 13.72
CA ALA A 26 25.49 9.68 14.41
C ALA A 26 24.84 8.29 14.42
N THR A 27 23.54 8.24 14.73
CA THR A 27 22.73 7.02 14.71
C THR A 27 22.68 6.42 13.31
N ASP A 28 22.40 7.25 12.30
CA ASP A 28 22.30 6.78 10.91
C ASP A 28 23.64 6.27 10.38
N MET A 29 24.75 6.94 10.75
CA MET A 29 26.09 6.53 10.34
C MET A 29 26.49 5.21 11.00
N GLN A 30 26.10 4.98 12.26
CA GLN A 30 26.29 3.70 12.93
C GLN A 30 25.53 2.59 12.18
N GLN A 31 24.26 2.80 11.83
CA GLN A 31 23.48 1.85 11.05
C GLN A 31 24.09 1.57 9.67
N LEU A 32 24.57 2.62 8.99
CA LEU A 32 25.23 2.47 7.70
C LEU A 32 26.50 1.62 7.80
N ASN A 33 27.31 1.85 8.85
CA ASN A 33 28.56 1.14 9.08
C ASN A 33 28.35 -0.38 9.21
N GLU A 34 27.23 -0.82 9.79
CA GLU A 34 26.85 -2.25 9.88
C GLU A 34 26.63 -2.92 8.50
N THR A 35 26.33 -2.14 7.46
CA THR A 35 26.09 -2.65 6.09
C THR A 35 27.33 -2.62 5.21
N ARG A 36 28.45 -2.11 5.74
CA ARG A 36 29.67 -1.89 4.97
C ARG A 36 30.31 -3.22 4.61
N GLN A 37 30.66 -3.37 3.33
CA GLN A 37 31.37 -4.53 2.80
C GLN A 37 32.77 -4.19 2.29
N ASN A 38 33.08 -2.91 2.13
CA ASN A 38 34.38 -2.43 1.68
C ASN A 38 34.78 -1.17 2.46
N ASP A 39 35.84 -1.28 3.23
CA ASP A 39 36.38 -0.21 4.07
C ASP A 39 37.05 0.90 3.23
N GLU A 40 37.64 0.57 2.08
CA GLU A 40 38.32 1.54 1.20
C GLU A 40 37.33 2.46 0.46
N CYS A 41 36.08 2.00 0.26
CA CYS A 41 35.02 2.77 -0.39
C CYS A 41 34.01 3.35 0.61
N PHE A 42 34.46 3.65 1.83
CA PHE A 42 33.63 4.23 2.88
C PHE A 42 34.05 5.66 3.21
N PHE A 43 33.07 6.56 3.20
CA PHE A 43 33.26 7.94 3.61
C PHE A 43 32.55 8.19 4.94
N ASN A 44 33.34 8.39 6.01
CA ASN A 44 32.86 8.50 7.39
C ASN A 44 32.86 9.93 7.95
N ALA A 45 33.16 10.93 7.12
CA ALA A 45 33.14 12.31 7.59
C ALA A 45 31.68 12.76 7.79
N SER A 46 31.46 13.56 8.85
CA SER A 46 30.12 14.04 9.21
C SER A 46 29.52 15.00 8.18
N GLU A 47 30.37 15.63 7.39
CA GLU A 47 30.02 16.56 6.33
C GLU A 47 31.15 16.62 5.29
N ILE A 48 30.80 16.92 4.03
CA ILE A 48 31.72 17.23 2.95
C ILE A 48 32.08 18.72 3.00
N THR A 49 33.33 19.02 3.30
CA THR A 49 33.88 20.39 3.43
C THR A 49 35.14 20.51 2.59
N THR A 50 35.75 21.70 2.51
CA THR A 50 37.04 21.90 1.84
C THR A 50 38.17 21.01 2.37
N VAL A 51 38.05 20.52 3.62
CA VAL A 51 39.01 19.60 4.24
C VAL A 51 38.64 18.14 4.01
N THR A 52 37.40 17.76 4.32
CA THR A 52 36.96 16.36 4.29
C THR A 52 36.74 15.84 2.88
N ILE A 53 36.53 16.70 1.88
CA ILE A 53 36.38 16.26 0.48
C ILE A 53 37.62 15.50 -0.03
N GLU A 54 38.82 15.79 0.50
CA GLU A 54 40.04 15.07 0.14
C GLU A 54 40.05 13.61 0.63
N GLN A 55 39.17 13.25 1.58
CA GLN A 55 39.00 11.89 2.09
C GLN A 55 38.00 11.06 1.25
N TRP A 56 37.36 11.67 0.25
CA TRP A 56 36.40 10.95 -0.58
C TRP A 56 37.09 9.86 -1.42
N PRO A 57 36.58 8.62 -1.46
CA PRO A 57 37.21 7.52 -2.18
C PRO A 57 36.99 7.63 -3.70
N THR A 58 37.80 8.45 -4.37
CA THR A 58 37.65 8.80 -5.79
C THR A 58 37.82 7.64 -6.78
N ASN A 59 38.48 6.56 -6.38
CA ASN A 59 38.65 5.35 -7.21
C ASN A 59 37.46 4.39 -7.14
N CYS A 60 36.47 4.66 -6.28
CA CYS A 60 35.30 3.80 -6.10
C CYS A 60 34.12 4.25 -6.98
N THR A 61 33.49 3.29 -7.64
CA THR A 61 32.22 3.50 -8.35
C THR A 61 31.00 3.37 -7.44
N GLU A 62 31.17 2.68 -6.32
CA GLU A 62 30.16 2.47 -5.29
C GLU A 62 30.74 2.90 -3.94
N VAL A 63 30.04 3.77 -3.22
CA VAL A 63 30.54 4.38 -1.99
C VAL A 63 29.50 4.26 -0.88
N TRP A 64 29.91 3.80 0.30
CA TRP A 64 29.08 3.84 1.51
C TRP A 64 29.26 5.21 2.15
N SER A 65 28.19 6.00 2.20
CA SER A 65 28.22 7.34 2.80
C SER A 65 26.83 7.85 3.12
N ILE A 66 26.75 8.68 4.16
CA ILE A 66 25.72 9.72 4.26
C ILE A 66 26.35 10.99 3.65
N ALA A 67 26.09 11.23 2.37
CA ALA A 67 26.69 12.35 1.65
C ALA A 67 26.03 13.67 2.10
N LYS A 68 26.55 14.25 3.18
CA LYS A 68 26.03 15.48 3.79
C LYS A 68 26.78 16.71 3.29
N PHE A 69 26.02 17.65 2.74
CA PHE A 69 26.47 18.97 2.28
C PHE A 69 25.75 20.05 3.08
N THR A 70 26.48 21.05 3.57
CA THR A 70 25.90 22.24 4.19
C THR A 70 26.43 23.56 3.61
N SER A 71 26.15 24.68 4.27
CA SER A 71 26.73 25.98 3.94
C SER A 71 28.27 25.91 3.80
N ARG A 72 28.97 25.11 4.63
CA ARG A 72 30.43 24.92 4.53
C ARG A 72 30.87 24.21 3.26
N SER A 73 30.05 23.33 2.71
CA SER A 73 30.31 22.67 1.43
C SER A 73 30.26 23.65 0.25
N SER A 74 29.62 24.80 0.42
CA SER A 74 29.48 25.82 -0.62
C SER A 74 30.80 26.53 -0.95
N GLU A 75 31.80 26.42 -0.07
CA GLU A 75 33.15 26.93 -0.28
C GLU A 75 33.97 26.08 -1.26
N ILE A 76 33.50 24.87 -1.58
CA ILE A 76 34.20 23.95 -2.48
C ILE A 76 33.94 24.37 -3.93
N PRO A 77 34.98 24.61 -4.75
CA PRO A 77 34.81 24.92 -6.16
C PRO A 77 34.03 23.83 -6.89
N TYR A 78 33.10 24.22 -7.77
CA TYR A 78 32.26 23.27 -8.51
C TYR A 78 33.07 22.22 -9.30
N ASP A 79 34.19 22.63 -9.93
CA ASP A 79 35.06 21.69 -10.64
C ASP A 79 35.71 20.66 -9.72
N LYS A 80 36.00 21.03 -8.46
CA LYS A 80 36.50 20.08 -7.46
C LYS A 80 35.40 19.08 -7.08
N LEU A 81 34.17 19.53 -6.85
CA LEU A 81 33.01 18.64 -6.62
C LEU A 81 32.84 17.66 -7.80
N LYS A 82 32.75 18.20 -9.02
CA LYS A 82 32.56 17.42 -10.25
C LYS A 82 33.67 16.38 -10.44
N ASN A 83 34.94 16.75 -10.22
CA ASN A 83 36.05 15.82 -10.33
C ASN A 83 36.07 14.76 -9.23
N THR A 84 35.63 15.10 -8.03
CA THR A 84 35.59 14.17 -6.88
C THR A 84 34.52 13.09 -7.07
N PHE A 85 33.33 13.46 -7.55
CA PHE A 85 32.21 12.54 -7.72
C PHE A 85 32.10 11.93 -9.13
N LYS A 86 33.07 12.16 -10.02
CA LYS A 86 33.00 11.73 -11.44
C LYS A 86 32.89 10.22 -11.67
N THR A 87 33.33 9.40 -10.71
CA THR A 87 33.31 7.94 -10.75
C THR A 87 32.11 7.36 -10.01
N LEU A 88 31.50 8.12 -9.10
CA LEU A 88 30.38 7.67 -8.28
C LEU A 88 29.19 7.31 -9.17
N SER A 89 28.79 6.04 -9.11
CA SER A 89 27.62 5.53 -9.82
C SER A 89 26.55 4.99 -8.87
N VAL A 90 26.96 4.46 -7.71
CA VAL A 90 26.06 3.99 -6.67
C VAL A 90 26.43 4.61 -5.33
N LEU A 91 25.48 5.26 -4.69
CA LEU A 91 25.59 5.69 -3.29
C LEU A 91 24.88 4.67 -2.41
N ARG A 92 25.64 3.97 -1.54
CA ARG A 92 25.08 3.11 -0.49
C ARG A 92 24.87 3.96 0.77
N GLY A 93 23.62 4.28 1.08
CA GLY A 93 23.26 5.20 2.17
C GLY A 93 22.27 6.26 1.70
N ALA A 94 22.48 7.51 2.12
CA ALA A 94 21.57 8.63 1.86
C ALA A 94 22.31 9.92 1.49
N MET A 95 21.57 10.88 0.93
CA MET A 95 22.08 12.20 0.56
C MET A 95 21.39 13.29 1.39
N ARG A 96 22.14 14.26 1.90
CA ARG A 96 21.64 15.39 2.70
C ARG A 96 22.25 16.68 2.18
N ILE A 97 21.43 17.58 1.64
CA ILE A 97 21.89 18.85 1.05
C ILE A 97 21.10 19.96 1.73
N GLU A 98 21.72 20.60 2.70
CA GLU A 98 21.04 21.45 3.68
C GLU A 98 21.67 22.85 3.67
N ASN A 99 20.92 23.92 3.41
CA ASN A 99 21.43 25.29 3.54
C ASN A 99 22.71 25.58 2.70
N THR A 100 22.78 25.05 1.48
CA THR A 100 23.89 25.29 0.54
C THR A 100 23.60 26.51 -0.36
N THR A 101 24.64 27.09 -0.94
CA THR A 101 24.51 28.10 -2.00
C THR A 101 24.58 27.49 -3.40
N PHE A 102 24.46 26.17 -3.54
CA PHE A 102 24.52 25.49 -4.82
C PHE A 102 23.37 25.92 -5.73
N THR A 103 23.64 26.04 -7.03
CA THR A 103 22.62 26.32 -8.05
C THR A 103 22.15 25.06 -8.77
N ASN A 104 22.96 24.00 -8.77
CA ASN A 104 22.64 22.73 -9.39
C ASN A 104 23.42 21.58 -8.73
N LEU A 105 22.91 20.35 -8.86
CA LEU A 105 23.53 19.13 -8.34
C LEU A 105 24.17 18.25 -9.43
N SER A 106 24.40 18.81 -10.63
CA SER A 106 24.88 18.05 -11.78
C SER A 106 26.33 17.55 -11.64
N PHE A 107 27.03 17.93 -10.56
CA PHE A 107 28.33 17.36 -10.21
C PHE A 107 28.26 15.86 -9.87
N PHE A 108 27.07 15.30 -9.59
CA PHE A 108 26.81 13.86 -9.49
C PHE A 108 26.62 13.14 -10.84
N GLY A 109 27.21 13.63 -11.94
CA GLY A 109 26.82 13.28 -13.32
C GLY A 109 26.80 11.79 -13.73
N LYS A 110 27.39 10.86 -12.97
CA LYS A 110 27.30 9.40 -13.22
C LYS A 110 26.49 8.62 -12.18
N LEU A 111 25.97 9.30 -11.15
CA LEU A 111 25.13 8.68 -10.14
C LEU A 111 23.85 8.18 -10.79
N ARG A 112 23.60 6.88 -10.66
CA ARG A 112 22.44 6.20 -11.25
C ARG A 112 21.53 5.58 -10.20
N ARG A 113 22.08 5.32 -9.01
CA ARG A 113 21.39 4.56 -7.98
C ARG A 113 21.74 5.04 -6.58
N ILE A 114 20.72 5.15 -5.75
CA ILE A 114 20.87 5.17 -4.30
C ILE A 114 20.38 3.82 -3.77
N ASN A 115 21.26 3.11 -3.08
CA ASN A 115 20.95 1.84 -2.43
C ASN A 115 20.89 2.06 -0.91
N ASN A 116 19.69 2.13 -0.37
CA ASN A 116 19.46 2.56 1.00
C ASN A 116 18.83 1.45 1.84
N ILE A 117 19.63 0.42 2.11
CA ILE A 117 19.21 -0.80 2.83
C ILE A 117 18.63 -0.47 4.23
N LYS A 118 19.16 0.59 4.88
CA LYS A 118 18.74 1.03 6.21
C LYS A 118 17.62 2.08 6.19
N ARG A 119 17.06 2.42 5.01
CA ARG A 119 15.94 3.37 4.85
C ARG A 119 16.23 4.75 5.48
N LEU A 120 17.48 5.22 5.40
CA LEU A 120 17.92 6.51 5.94
C LEU A 120 17.26 7.67 5.19
N VAL A 121 16.96 8.78 5.88
CA VAL A 121 16.32 9.95 5.25
C VAL A 121 17.25 10.60 4.22
N THR A 122 16.77 10.75 2.99
CA THR A 122 17.37 11.62 1.97
C THR A 122 16.70 12.99 1.99
N SER A 123 17.50 14.07 2.05
CA SER A 123 17.01 15.41 2.36
C SER A 123 17.66 16.48 1.47
N ILE A 124 16.86 17.41 0.95
CA ILE A 124 17.27 18.61 0.23
C ILE A 124 16.51 19.79 0.82
N THR A 125 17.13 20.52 1.74
CA THR A 125 16.43 21.54 2.53
C THR A 125 17.13 22.88 2.53
N ASP A 126 16.33 23.94 2.51
CA ASP A 126 16.78 25.33 2.72
C ASP A 126 17.85 25.82 1.73
N ASN A 127 17.87 25.28 0.49
CA ASN A 127 18.82 25.70 -0.54
C ASN A 127 18.23 26.82 -1.41
N ASN A 128 18.37 28.06 -0.94
CA ASN A 128 17.76 29.25 -1.55
C ASN A 128 18.09 29.50 -3.02
N ASN A 129 19.23 29.00 -3.51
CA ASN A 129 19.71 29.23 -4.88
C ASN A 129 19.58 28.01 -5.79
N LEU A 130 19.12 26.87 -5.26
CA LEU A 130 19.11 25.60 -5.98
C LEU A 130 18.02 25.60 -7.05
N LYS A 131 18.42 25.47 -8.31
CA LYS A 131 17.53 25.48 -9.48
C LYS A 131 17.37 24.12 -10.14
N ASN A 132 18.38 23.25 -10.02
CA ASN A 132 18.40 21.97 -10.72
C ASN A 132 18.87 20.83 -9.82
N ALA A 133 17.97 19.90 -9.56
CA ALA A 133 18.23 18.64 -8.86
C ALA A 133 17.87 17.40 -9.70
N ASN A 134 17.79 17.56 -11.03
CA ASN A 134 17.26 16.52 -11.94
C ASN A 134 18.00 15.18 -11.86
N VAL A 135 19.28 15.21 -11.48
CA VAL A 135 20.07 13.99 -11.24
C VAL A 135 19.39 13.07 -10.22
N LEU A 136 18.67 13.62 -9.23
CA LEU A 136 18.00 12.87 -8.17
C LEU A 136 16.67 12.26 -8.60
N PHE A 137 16.00 12.90 -9.56
CA PHE A 137 14.69 12.46 -10.06
C PHE A 137 14.79 11.30 -11.08
N SER A 138 15.99 11.08 -11.62
CA SER A 138 16.30 9.98 -12.53
C SER A 138 17.00 8.78 -11.88
N LEU A 139 17.20 8.83 -10.56
CA LEU A 139 17.85 7.72 -9.84
C LEU A 139 16.92 6.52 -9.71
N SER A 140 17.49 5.34 -9.87
CA SER A 140 16.90 4.11 -9.36
C SER A 140 17.12 4.04 -7.86
N TYR A 141 16.07 3.82 -7.09
CA TYR A 141 16.15 3.59 -5.64
C TYR A 141 16.00 2.09 -5.39
N THR A 142 17.01 1.48 -4.77
CA THR A 142 16.95 0.06 -4.37
C THR A 142 16.52 0.00 -2.91
N TYR A 143 15.55 -0.87 -2.61
CA TYR A 143 14.79 -0.95 -1.35
C TYR A 143 13.79 0.20 -1.20
N PRO A 144 12.61 0.07 -1.85
CA PRO A 144 11.69 1.18 -2.09
C PRO A 144 10.92 1.60 -0.83
N ASN A 145 11.59 2.19 0.17
CA ASN A 145 10.98 2.61 1.44
C ASN A 145 11.74 3.68 2.22
N ALA A 146 12.69 4.40 1.60
CA ALA A 146 13.35 5.51 2.29
C ALA A 146 12.47 6.77 2.24
N PRO A 147 12.30 7.49 3.36
CA PRO A 147 11.66 8.81 3.34
C PRO A 147 12.53 9.81 2.56
N ILE A 148 11.87 10.64 1.75
CA ILE A 148 12.52 11.74 1.03
C ILE A 148 11.91 13.08 1.45
N GLN A 149 12.78 14.08 1.67
CA GLN A 149 12.38 15.44 2.01
C GLN A 149 13.00 16.43 1.03
N ILE A 150 12.17 17.26 0.39
CA ILE A 150 12.60 18.35 -0.49
C ILE A 150 11.83 19.60 -0.08
N VAL A 151 12.44 20.43 0.79
CA VAL A 151 11.73 21.47 1.52
C VAL A 151 12.46 22.82 1.45
N ASN A 152 11.72 23.92 1.32
CA ASN A 152 12.29 25.29 1.36
C ASN A 152 13.38 25.53 0.30
N ASN A 153 13.20 25.06 -0.94
CA ASN A 153 14.09 25.36 -2.06
C ASN A 153 13.36 26.27 -3.08
N PRO A 154 13.25 27.59 -2.84
CA PRO A 154 12.34 28.49 -3.54
C PRO A 154 12.59 28.65 -5.05
N GLN A 155 13.72 28.14 -5.57
CA GLN A 155 14.07 28.16 -6.99
C GLN A 155 14.05 26.78 -7.66
N LEU A 156 13.70 25.72 -6.92
CA LEU A 156 13.72 24.34 -7.40
C LEU A 156 12.34 23.85 -7.85
N ASP A 157 12.23 23.40 -9.09
CA ASP A 157 11.03 22.71 -9.60
C ASP A 157 11.15 21.19 -9.30
N VAL A 158 10.24 20.67 -8.48
CA VAL A 158 10.20 19.28 -7.99
C VAL A 158 9.12 18.46 -8.70
N SER A 159 8.30 19.07 -9.56
CA SER A 159 7.14 18.43 -10.22
C SER A 159 7.49 17.10 -10.90
N ALA A 160 8.66 17.03 -11.56
CA ALA A 160 9.15 15.84 -12.25
C ALA A 160 9.32 14.59 -11.34
N LEU A 161 9.52 14.78 -10.03
CA LEU A 161 9.57 13.67 -9.07
C LEU A 161 8.21 13.01 -8.89
N CYS A 162 7.14 13.79 -9.03
CA CYS A 162 5.76 13.41 -8.74
C CYS A 162 5.01 12.87 -9.97
N GLU A 163 5.53 13.11 -11.17
CA GLU A 163 4.97 12.65 -12.46
C GLU A 163 5.57 11.32 -12.94
N ASN A 164 6.72 10.91 -12.42
CA ASN A 164 7.47 9.75 -12.89
C ASN A 164 7.23 8.52 -11.99
N ILE A 165 7.28 7.30 -12.56
CA ILE A 165 7.13 6.02 -11.83
C ILE A 165 8.04 5.87 -10.60
N ASN A 166 9.09 6.68 -10.49
CA ASN A 166 10.03 6.65 -9.38
C ASN A 166 9.42 7.03 -8.02
N TYR A 167 8.28 7.73 -7.95
CA TYR A 167 7.64 8.03 -6.66
C TYR A 167 7.17 6.75 -5.95
N GLU A 168 6.86 5.68 -6.69
CA GLU A 168 6.50 4.38 -6.13
C GLU A 168 7.64 3.78 -5.28
N ASN A 169 8.86 4.31 -5.38
CA ASN A 169 10.00 3.84 -4.60
C ASN A 169 10.13 4.47 -3.19
N PHE A 170 9.36 5.51 -2.85
CA PHE A 170 9.47 6.15 -1.52
C PHE A 170 8.36 5.67 -0.60
N ALA A 171 8.67 5.38 0.67
CA ALA A 171 7.65 5.09 1.67
C ALA A 171 6.88 6.37 2.02
N GLU A 172 7.63 7.44 2.26
CA GLU A 172 7.13 8.75 2.66
C GLU A 172 7.82 9.82 1.81
N MET A 173 7.08 10.87 1.44
CA MET A 173 7.58 11.94 0.61
C MET A 173 7.07 13.29 1.12
N TYR A 174 7.99 14.16 1.52
CA TYR A 174 7.71 15.49 2.04
C TYR A 174 8.24 16.53 1.06
N VAL A 175 7.33 17.19 0.33
CA VAL A 175 7.68 18.24 -0.64
C VAL A 175 6.90 19.50 -0.30
N TYR A 176 7.61 20.55 0.09
CA TYR A 176 6.99 21.78 0.57
C TYR A 176 7.86 23.02 0.30
N ASN A 177 7.22 24.11 -0.13
CA ASN A 177 7.85 25.43 -0.26
C ASN A 177 9.05 25.44 -1.21
N ASN A 178 8.93 24.75 -2.35
CA ASN A 178 9.85 24.87 -3.49
C ASN A 178 9.26 25.77 -4.60
N LEU A 179 9.99 26.01 -5.69
CA LEU A 179 9.48 26.80 -6.83
C LEU A 179 8.19 26.17 -7.39
N LYS A 180 8.19 24.84 -7.52
CA LYS A 180 7.00 24.03 -7.77
C LYS A 180 7.13 22.72 -7.01
N ASP A 181 6.09 22.38 -6.26
CA ASP A 181 5.98 21.11 -5.54
C ASP A 181 5.24 20.07 -6.41
N CYS A 182 4.80 18.96 -5.82
CA CYS A 182 3.83 18.07 -6.45
C CYS A 182 2.48 18.79 -6.54
N GLY A 183 2.21 19.53 -7.60
CA GLY A 183 0.98 20.32 -7.80
C GLY A 183 1.24 21.67 -8.50
N GLU A 184 0.18 22.41 -8.81
CA GLU A 184 0.31 23.75 -9.43
C GLU A 184 0.38 24.87 -8.39
N THR A 185 1.21 25.88 -8.66
CA THR A 185 1.28 27.12 -7.87
C THR A 185 -0.01 27.93 -8.03
N LEU A 186 -0.78 28.11 -6.95
CA LEU A 186 -1.92 29.03 -6.95
C LEU A 186 -1.42 30.48 -6.90
N HIS A 187 -1.61 31.22 -7.99
CA HIS A 187 -1.39 32.67 -8.02
C HIS A 187 -2.55 33.41 -7.33
N ASN A 188 -2.30 33.96 -6.13
CA ASN A 188 -3.19 34.97 -5.55
C ASN A 188 -2.81 36.36 -6.11
N PRO A 189 -3.74 37.10 -6.76
CA PRO A 189 -3.46 38.42 -7.32
C PRO A 189 -3.15 39.52 -6.29
N TYR A 190 -3.29 39.27 -4.97
CA TYR A 190 -3.08 40.26 -3.91
C TYR A 190 -1.71 40.20 -3.19
N GLN A 191 -0.74 39.42 -3.69
CA GLN A 191 0.71 39.48 -3.33
C GLN A 191 1.07 39.80 -1.86
N LEU A 192 0.58 39.02 -0.89
CA LEU A 192 1.06 39.13 0.50
C LEU A 192 1.67 37.85 1.06
N PHE A 193 1.42 36.67 0.45
CA PHE A 193 2.08 35.42 0.81
C PHE A 193 2.00 34.43 -0.37
N TYR A 194 3.10 33.75 -0.70
CA TYR A 194 3.09 32.56 -1.55
C TYR A 194 2.77 31.36 -0.66
N LEU A 195 1.67 30.65 -0.94
CA LEU A 195 1.37 29.38 -0.28
C LEU A 195 1.46 28.30 -1.35
N VAL A 196 2.62 27.66 -1.45
CA VAL A 196 2.77 26.43 -2.22
C VAL A 196 2.32 25.31 -1.28
N ILE A 197 1.16 24.73 -1.54
CA ILE A 197 0.74 23.50 -0.87
C ILE A 197 1.01 22.39 -1.86
N GLY A 198 2.11 21.66 -1.66
CA GLY A 198 2.29 20.38 -2.32
C GLY A 198 1.14 19.43 -1.96
N CYS A 199 0.81 18.50 -2.84
CA CYS A 199 -0.23 17.50 -2.62
C CYS A 199 0.20 16.43 -1.61
N VAL A 200 0.67 16.85 -0.44
CA VAL A 200 1.10 16.01 0.67
C VAL A 200 -0.12 15.69 1.53
N GLY A 201 -0.26 14.43 1.92
CA GLY A 201 -1.28 13.99 2.86
C GLY A 201 -1.15 14.76 4.18
N THR A 202 -2.30 15.10 4.75
CA THR A 202 -2.38 15.80 6.04
C THR A 202 -3.72 15.50 6.72
N ASN A 203 -4.01 16.19 7.82
CA ASN A 203 -5.34 16.24 8.38
C ASN A 203 -6.21 17.18 7.55
N PHE A 204 -7.06 16.61 6.69
CA PHE A 204 -7.98 17.35 5.86
C PHE A 204 -9.19 17.81 6.65
N THR A 205 -9.45 19.11 6.54
CA THR A 205 -10.61 19.78 7.11
C THR A 205 -11.26 20.64 6.03
N SER A 206 -12.50 21.06 6.26
CA SER A 206 -13.19 21.98 5.35
C SER A 206 -12.44 23.32 5.13
N SER A 207 -11.48 23.68 6.00
CA SER A 207 -10.71 24.93 5.86
C SER A 207 -9.46 24.79 4.99
N ASN A 208 -8.90 23.59 4.82
CA ASN A 208 -7.66 23.39 4.06
C ASN A 208 -7.85 22.60 2.76
N ILE A 209 -8.96 21.86 2.61
CA ILE A 209 -9.16 20.92 1.50
C ILE A 209 -9.21 21.61 0.14
N GLY A 210 -9.71 22.85 0.09
CA GLY A 210 -9.76 23.65 -1.14
C GLY A 210 -8.39 23.88 -1.81
N ASN A 211 -7.30 23.75 -1.05
CA ASN A 211 -5.94 23.89 -1.58
C ASN A 211 -5.49 22.71 -2.46
N TYR A 212 -6.25 21.60 -2.48
CA TYR A 212 -5.90 20.35 -3.17
C TYR A 212 -6.61 20.18 -4.53
N ALA A 213 -7.31 21.20 -5.03
CA ALA A 213 -8.13 21.13 -6.25
C ALA A 213 -7.38 20.76 -7.55
N ASN A 214 -6.05 20.91 -7.55
CA ASN A 214 -5.18 20.59 -8.68
C ASN A 214 -4.35 19.31 -8.45
N CYS A 215 -4.59 18.60 -7.35
CA CYS A 215 -3.86 17.38 -7.03
C CYS A 215 -4.34 16.20 -7.86
N THR A 216 -3.38 15.51 -8.49
CA THR A 216 -3.59 14.23 -9.19
C THR A 216 -3.03 13.05 -8.39
N SER A 217 -2.22 13.32 -7.37
CA SER A 217 -1.67 12.33 -6.44
C SER A 217 -1.60 12.94 -5.04
N LEU A 218 -1.80 12.14 -4.01
CA LEU A 218 -1.57 12.51 -2.60
C LEU A 218 -0.38 11.75 -2.05
N PHE A 219 0.55 12.47 -1.42
CA PHE A 219 1.82 11.94 -0.94
C PHE A 219 1.89 11.87 0.58
N GLY A 220 2.00 10.67 1.15
CA GLY A 220 2.03 10.45 2.60
C GLY A 220 0.66 10.43 3.28
N ASP A 221 0.70 10.27 4.59
CA ASP A 221 -0.47 9.98 5.42
C ASP A 221 -1.58 11.02 5.31
N THR A 222 -2.79 10.54 5.06
CA THR A 222 -4.03 11.31 5.00
C THR A 222 -4.93 10.96 6.17
N GLU A 223 -5.39 11.99 6.87
CA GLU A 223 -6.31 11.91 7.98
C GLU A 223 -7.55 12.74 7.66
N ILE A 224 -8.75 12.18 7.77
CA ILE A 224 -10.02 12.90 7.59
C ILE A 224 -10.90 12.59 8.79
N THR A 225 -11.05 13.57 9.68
CA THR A 225 -11.78 13.38 10.92
C THR A 225 -12.70 14.54 11.27
N GLY A 226 -13.81 14.25 11.94
CA GLY A 226 -14.70 15.26 12.53
C GLY A 226 -15.31 16.25 11.54
N THR A 227 -15.42 15.85 10.27
CA THR A 227 -15.77 16.76 9.16
C THR A 227 -17.15 16.46 8.57
N THR A 228 -17.83 17.52 8.15
CA THR A 228 -19.13 17.50 7.48
C THR A 228 -19.04 18.14 6.09
N GLY A 229 -19.96 17.76 5.19
CA GLY A 229 -20.06 18.33 3.85
C GLY A 229 -19.14 17.66 2.82
N LEU A 230 -19.57 16.51 2.30
CA LEU A 230 -18.89 15.73 1.26
C LEU A 230 -18.52 16.58 0.03
N GLU A 231 -19.36 17.56 -0.32
CA GLU A 231 -19.14 18.48 -1.45
C GLU A 231 -17.80 19.24 -1.38
N ASN A 232 -17.32 19.57 -0.17
CA ASN A 232 -16.03 20.25 0.00
C ASN A 232 -14.85 19.36 -0.42
N PHE A 233 -15.00 18.04 -0.36
CA PHE A 233 -13.98 17.07 -0.72
C PHE A 233 -13.98 16.73 -2.21
N SER A 234 -14.97 17.17 -2.97
CA SER A 234 -15.02 17.00 -4.44
C SER A 234 -13.78 17.54 -5.15
N VAL A 235 -13.02 18.44 -4.52
CA VAL A 235 -11.72 18.92 -4.98
C VAL A 235 -10.68 17.80 -5.15
N LEU A 236 -10.82 16.68 -4.45
CA LEU A 236 -9.97 15.50 -4.56
C LEU A 236 -10.38 14.55 -5.71
N SER A 237 -11.42 14.88 -6.46
CA SER A 237 -11.94 14.03 -7.55
C SER A 237 -10.94 13.75 -8.69
N LYS A 238 -9.85 14.52 -8.79
CA LYS A 238 -8.78 14.30 -9.78
C LYS A 238 -7.64 13.41 -9.25
N VAL A 239 -7.64 13.09 -7.96
CA VAL A 239 -6.61 12.26 -7.34
C VAL A 239 -6.73 10.83 -7.87
N LYS A 240 -5.64 10.35 -8.47
CA LYS A 240 -5.50 8.99 -9.01
C LYS A 240 -4.62 8.10 -8.16
N ASN A 241 -3.61 8.68 -7.49
CA ASN A 241 -2.65 7.93 -6.70
C ASN A 241 -2.64 8.43 -5.26
N ILE A 242 -2.59 7.52 -4.30
CA ILE A 242 -2.38 7.83 -2.89
C ILE A 242 -1.21 7.01 -2.38
N THR A 243 -0.35 7.63 -1.59
CA THR A 243 0.71 6.93 -0.84
C THR A 243 0.55 7.22 0.65
N GLY A 244 1.00 6.32 1.51
CA GLY A 244 0.82 6.44 2.96
C GLY A 244 -0.50 5.87 3.46
N ARG A 245 -0.74 6.03 4.76
CA ARG A 245 -2.00 5.62 5.40
C ARG A 245 -3.14 6.56 5.02
N VAL A 246 -4.32 6.02 4.80
CA VAL A 246 -5.57 6.78 4.73
C VAL A 246 -6.43 6.39 5.92
N ASN A 247 -6.71 7.36 6.79
CA ASN A 247 -7.55 7.20 7.96
C ASN A 247 -8.76 8.14 7.85
N ILE A 248 -9.96 7.58 7.89
CA ILE A 248 -11.21 8.32 7.73
C ILE A 248 -12.18 7.90 8.83
N HIS A 249 -12.46 8.81 9.76
CA HIS A 249 -13.31 8.49 10.90
C HIS A 249 -14.09 9.67 11.47
N ASP A 250 -15.13 9.39 12.25
CA ASP A 250 -15.99 10.42 12.86
C ASP A 250 -16.52 11.46 11.85
N THR A 251 -16.78 11.04 10.60
CA THR A 251 -17.30 11.92 9.54
C THR A 251 -18.80 11.72 9.35
N SER A 252 -19.46 12.73 8.76
CA SER A 252 -20.86 12.61 8.33
C SER A 252 -21.02 12.17 6.88
N PHE A 253 -19.99 11.60 6.25
CA PHE A 253 -20.01 11.22 4.84
C PHE A 253 -20.93 10.03 4.60
N GLU A 254 -21.62 10.06 3.45
CA GLU A 254 -22.45 8.93 3.00
C GLU A 254 -21.66 7.94 2.13
N ASN A 255 -20.60 8.43 1.48
CA ASN A 255 -19.68 7.65 0.66
C ASN A 255 -18.31 8.34 0.51
N LEU A 256 -17.35 7.68 -0.15
CA LEU A 256 -16.03 8.23 -0.48
C LEU A 256 -15.87 8.54 -1.98
N SER A 257 -16.96 8.91 -2.68
CA SER A 257 -16.93 9.19 -4.13
C SER A 257 -15.99 10.32 -4.55
N PHE A 258 -15.57 11.18 -3.62
CA PHE A 258 -14.50 12.15 -3.85
C PHE A 258 -13.14 11.48 -4.15
N PHE A 259 -12.97 10.20 -3.80
CA PHE A 259 -11.87 9.32 -4.22
C PHE A 259 -12.27 8.36 -5.36
N GLY A 260 -13.37 8.62 -6.07
CA GLY A 260 -13.84 7.76 -7.15
C GLY A 260 -12.85 7.58 -8.32
N SER A 261 -11.91 8.51 -8.49
CA SER A 261 -10.85 8.45 -9.50
C SER A 261 -9.55 7.80 -9.01
N VAL A 262 -9.47 7.42 -7.73
CA VAL A 262 -8.27 6.78 -7.18
C VAL A 262 -8.10 5.41 -7.83
N GLU A 263 -7.02 5.25 -8.58
CA GLU A 263 -6.66 4.03 -9.28
C GLU A 263 -5.68 3.19 -8.44
N ARG A 264 -4.79 3.86 -7.70
CA ARG A 264 -3.65 3.24 -7.03
C ARG A 264 -3.48 3.71 -5.59
N MET A 265 -3.23 2.78 -4.68
CA MET A 265 -2.80 3.11 -3.32
C MET A 265 -1.54 2.33 -2.93
N LYS A 266 -0.57 3.04 -2.34
CA LYS A 266 0.61 2.47 -1.73
C LYS A 266 0.59 2.69 -0.22
N GLY A 267 0.61 1.61 0.55
CA GLY A 267 0.62 1.64 2.00
C GLY A 267 2.01 1.74 2.63
N ASN A 268 2.02 2.01 3.93
CA ASN A 268 3.19 1.95 4.80
C ASN A 268 3.40 0.52 5.35
N LYS A 269 4.64 0.18 5.65
CA LYS A 269 4.98 -1.13 6.22
C LYS A 269 4.51 -1.21 7.67
N ASN A 270 3.92 -2.34 8.06
CA ASN A 270 3.46 -2.63 9.43
C ASN A 270 2.38 -1.67 9.97
N GLU A 271 1.59 -1.06 9.10
CA GLU A 271 0.49 -0.15 9.47
C GLU A 271 -0.84 -0.58 8.85
N THR A 272 -1.94 -0.13 9.44
CA THR A 272 -3.25 -0.16 8.79
C THR A 272 -3.28 0.91 7.69
N ASN A 273 -3.15 0.48 6.44
CA ASN A 273 -3.00 1.39 5.31
C ASN A 273 -4.29 2.10 4.90
N PHE A 274 -5.42 1.41 5.04
CA PHE A 274 -6.73 2.01 4.84
C PHE A 274 -7.60 1.69 6.05
N ASN A 275 -7.87 2.72 6.84
CA ASN A 275 -8.63 2.62 8.07
C ASN A 275 -9.90 3.48 7.96
N LEU A 276 -11.05 2.82 7.85
CA LEU A 276 -12.35 3.44 7.65
C LEU A 276 -13.28 3.04 8.79
N HIS A 277 -13.47 3.94 9.76
CA HIS A 277 -14.22 3.58 10.96
C HIS A 277 -15.03 4.71 11.58
N ASP A 278 -16.01 4.37 12.41
CA ASP A 278 -16.79 5.35 13.18
C ASP A 278 -17.51 6.40 12.30
N ASN A 279 -17.93 6.04 11.09
CA ASN A 279 -18.68 6.93 10.19
C ASN A 279 -20.16 6.50 10.13
N PRO A 280 -21.04 7.07 10.96
CA PRO A 280 -22.39 6.56 11.17
C PRO A 280 -23.31 6.70 9.96
N ASN A 281 -23.00 7.59 9.00
CA ASN A 281 -23.81 7.81 7.79
C ASN A 281 -23.27 7.09 6.55
N LEU A 282 -22.08 6.48 6.65
CA LEU A 282 -21.36 5.96 5.49
C LEU A 282 -21.97 4.64 5.02
N THR A 283 -22.71 4.65 3.92
CA THR A 283 -23.43 3.49 3.37
C THR A 283 -22.74 2.86 2.16
N ARG A 284 -21.80 3.56 1.53
CA ARG A 284 -21.09 3.09 0.33
C ARG A 284 -19.60 3.43 0.39
N LEU A 285 -18.76 2.58 -0.21
CA LEU A 285 -17.33 2.88 -0.38
C LEU A 285 -17.15 3.93 -1.49
N GLY A 286 -17.46 3.61 -2.74
CA GLY A 286 -17.45 4.59 -3.85
C GLY A 286 -16.08 4.90 -4.44
N MET A 287 -15.12 3.98 -4.28
CA MET A 287 -13.76 4.06 -4.85
C MET A 287 -13.67 3.23 -6.15
N ASP A 288 -14.55 3.54 -7.10
CA ASP A 288 -14.85 2.70 -8.27
C ASP A 288 -13.68 2.45 -9.22
N SER A 289 -12.65 3.31 -9.24
CA SER A 289 -11.49 3.19 -10.13
C SER A 289 -10.34 2.39 -9.55
N LEU A 290 -10.43 2.00 -8.28
CA LEU A 290 -9.33 1.36 -7.56
C LEU A 290 -9.00 0.00 -8.18
N ASN A 291 -7.76 -0.16 -8.65
CA ASN A 291 -7.32 -1.34 -9.38
C ASN A 291 -5.91 -1.80 -9.01
N TYR A 292 -5.23 -1.08 -8.11
CA TYR A 292 -3.89 -1.45 -7.66
C TYR A 292 -3.66 -1.07 -6.20
N LEU A 293 -3.32 -2.08 -5.40
CA LEU A 293 -2.93 -1.94 -4.00
C LEU A 293 -1.54 -2.50 -3.81
N TYR A 294 -0.67 -1.74 -3.16
CA TYR A 294 0.71 -2.14 -2.96
C TYR A 294 1.19 -1.80 -1.55
N ASN A 295 1.82 -2.76 -0.88
CA ASN A 295 2.60 -2.51 0.32
C ASN A 295 3.94 -3.25 0.17
N VAL A 296 5.02 -2.58 0.54
CA VAL A 296 6.38 -3.09 0.29
C VAL A 296 6.78 -4.05 1.40
N ASP A 297 7.16 -5.26 1.02
CA ASP A 297 7.57 -6.33 1.95
C ASP A 297 6.51 -6.64 3.03
N ALA A 298 5.23 -6.36 2.75
CA ALA A 298 4.10 -6.53 3.65
C ALA A 298 2.78 -6.57 2.87
N TRP A 299 1.68 -6.98 3.52
CA TRP A 299 0.34 -6.88 2.95
C TRP A 299 -0.23 -5.47 3.03
N PHE A 300 -1.11 -5.15 2.09
CA PHE A 300 -1.91 -3.95 2.22
C PHE A 300 -2.99 -4.18 3.28
N VAL A 301 -2.89 -3.54 4.44
CA VAL A 301 -3.80 -3.76 5.56
C VAL A 301 -5.04 -2.86 5.47
N PHE A 302 -6.23 -3.47 5.51
CA PHE A 302 -7.54 -2.82 5.55
C PHE A 302 -8.21 -2.99 6.91
N ASN A 303 -8.88 -1.93 7.36
CA ASN A 303 -9.81 -1.98 8.47
C ASN A 303 -11.09 -1.21 8.09
N ILE A 304 -12.24 -1.90 8.18
CA ILE A 304 -13.57 -1.33 8.00
C ILE A 304 -14.40 -1.73 9.22
N SER A 305 -14.75 -0.76 10.06
CA SER A 305 -15.42 -1.07 11.33
C SER A 305 -16.28 0.08 11.87
N ASN A 306 -17.42 -0.23 12.49
CA ASN A 306 -18.29 0.73 13.14
C ASN A 306 -18.76 1.88 12.23
N ASN A 307 -18.99 1.58 10.94
CA ASN A 307 -19.65 2.49 10.00
C ASN A 307 -21.17 2.25 10.02
N HIS A 308 -21.94 2.87 9.12
CA HIS A 308 -23.39 2.66 9.05
C HIS A 308 -23.73 1.15 8.92
N PRO A 309 -24.78 0.62 9.58
CA PRO A 309 -25.14 -0.81 9.52
C PRO A 309 -25.47 -1.35 8.12
N GLU A 310 -25.85 -0.45 7.22
CA GLU A 310 -26.09 -0.72 5.79
C GLU A 310 -24.88 -0.39 4.89
N PHE A 311 -23.70 -0.18 5.47
CA PHE A 311 -22.47 -0.06 4.68
C PHE A 311 -22.28 -1.31 3.82
N CYS A 312 -22.21 -1.11 2.52
CA CYS A 312 -22.14 -2.20 1.56
C CYS A 312 -21.02 -1.99 0.54
N LEU A 313 -20.54 -3.11 -0.01
CA LEU A 313 -19.63 -3.19 -1.14
C LEU A 313 -20.34 -3.76 -2.36
N THR A 314 -20.00 -3.26 -3.55
CA THR A 314 -20.47 -3.86 -4.81
C THR A 314 -19.71 -5.14 -5.10
N MET A 315 -20.25 -5.90 -6.05
CA MET A 315 -19.61 -7.10 -6.59
C MET A 315 -18.20 -6.78 -7.14
N GLU A 316 -18.05 -5.67 -7.85
CA GLU A 316 -16.78 -5.24 -8.45
C GLU A 316 -15.76 -4.82 -7.38
N GLU A 317 -16.18 -4.05 -6.36
CA GLU A 317 -15.31 -3.68 -5.22
C GLU A 317 -14.80 -4.94 -4.51
N MET A 318 -15.68 -5.92 -4.28
CA MET A 318 -15.29 -7.15 -3.59
C MET A 318 -14.38 -8.05 -4.42
N GLN A 319 -14.64 -8.19 -5.74
CA GLN A 319 -13.73 -8.92 -6.64
C GLN A 319 -12.32 -8.33 -6.66
N PHE A 320 -12.22 -7.01 -6.60
CA PHE A 320 -10.92 -6.35 -6.51
C PHE A 320 -10.19 -6.70 -5.20
N PHE A 321 -10.90 -6.66 -4.07
CA PHE A 321 -10.31 -7.02 -2.77
C PHE A 321 -9.89 -8.48 -2.69
N THR A 322 -10.68 -9.41 -3.22
CA THR A 322 -10.34 -10.85 -3.21
C THR A 322 -9.32 -11.25 -4.27
N SER A 323 -9.00 -10.38 -5.23
CA SER A 323 -7.90 -10.60 -6.18
C SER A 323 -6.60 -9.87 -5.82
N SER A 324 -6.62 -9.07 -4.75
CA SER A 324 -5.48 -8.27 -4.28
C SER A 324 -4.77 -8.90 -3.08
N ASN A 325 -3.48 -8.61 -2.91
CA ASN A 325 -2.68 -9.07 -1.79
C ASN A 325 -2.92 -8.23 -0.52
N ILE A 326 -4.12 -8.35 0.05
CA ILE A 326 -4.58 -7.58 1.20
C ILE A 326 -4.59 -8.39 2.49
N TYR A 327 -4.44 -7.71 3.60
CA TYR A 327 -4.73 -8.21 4.94
C TYR A 327 -5.93 -7.45 5.50
N ILE A 328 -6.88 -8.15 6.09
CA ILE A 328 -8.11 -7.57 6.61
C ILE A 328 -8.12 -7.76 8.12
N ASN A 329 -8.09 -6.65 8.88
CA ASN A 329 -8.10 -6.68 10.33
C ASN A 329 -9.52 -6.88 10.89
N LYS A 330 -10.40 -5.93 10.60
CA LYS A 330 -11.84 -6.02 10.88
C LYS A 330 -12.60 -5.59 9.63
N PHE A 331 -13.68 -6.31 9.32
CA PHE A 331 -14.43 -6.11 8.08
C PHE A 331 -15.93 -6.20 8.30
N GLU A 332 -16.54 -5.05 8.58
CA GLU A 332 -17.98 -4.92 8.77
C GLU A 332 -18.59 -4.28 7.52
N ALA A 333 -19.03 -5.13 6.58
CA ALA A 333 -19.70 -4.72 5.35
C ALA A 333 -20.70 -5.80 4.89
N LYS A 334 -21.64 -5.41 4.03
CA LYS A 334 -22.58 -6.29 3.32
C LYS A 334 -22.38 -6.18 1.81
N PHE A 335 -23.02 -7.05 1.01
CA PHE A 335 -23.16 -6.78 -0.42
C PHE A 335 -24.26 -5.74 -0.66
N CYS A 336 -24.04 -4.84 -1.61
CA CYS A 336 -25.09 -3.91 -2.02
C CYS A 336 -26.20 -4.66 -2.76
N ASP A 337 -27.45 -4.20 -2.57
CA ASP A 337 -28.63 -4.74 -3.26
C ASP A 337 -28.70 -4.25 -4.73
N ILE A 338 -27.70 -4.66 -5.52
CA ILE A 338 -27.54 -4.31 -6.92
C ILE A 338 -27.23 -5.58 -7.69
N THR A 339 -28.13 -5.97 -8.59
CA THR A 339 -28.00 -7.18 -9.43
C THR A 339 -27.53 -6.86 -10.85
N THR A 340 -27.28 -5.59 -11.15
CA THR A 340 -26.74 -5.15 -12.44
C THR A 340 -25.24 -4.88 -12.32
N ARG A 341 -24.46 -5.44 -13.25
CA ARG A 341 -23.02 -5.20 -13.35
C ARG A 341 -22.69 -4.17 -14.41
N LYS A 342 -21.57 -3.47 -14.23
CA LYS A 342 -21.07 -2.49 -15.22
C LYS A 342 -20.66 -3.14 -16.55
N ASP A 343 -20.17 -4.38 -16.52
CA ASP A 343 -19.76 -5.15 -17.70
C ASP A 343 -20.91 -5.88 -18.40
N GLY A 344 -22.11 -5.86 -17.83
CA GLY A 344 -23.28 -6.55 -18.36
C GLY A 344 -23.29 -8.07 -18.19
N GLU A 345 -22.32 -8.67 -17.46
CA GLU A 345 -22.37 -10.10 -17.16
C GLU A 345 -23.60 -10.42 -16.30
N LYS A 346 -24.23 -11.58 -16.58
CA LYS A 346 -25.47 -12.00 -15.91
C LYS A 346 -25.21 -12.30 -14.43
N VAL A 347 -26.04 -11.72 -13.57
CA VAL A 347 -26.11 -12.01 -12.13
C VAL A 347 -27.38 -12.79 -11.84
N CYS A 348 -27.25 -13.84 -11.05
CA CYS A 348 -28.35 -14.70 -10.64
C CYS A 348 -28.49 -14.67 -9.13
N ILE A 349 -29.73 -14.51 -8.65
CA ILE A 349 -30.03 -14.64 -7.22
C ILE A 349 -30.26 -16.12 -6.94
N TYR A 350 -29.50 -16.66 -5.98
CA TYR A 350 -29.64 -18.05 -5.58
C TYR A 350 -30.90 -18.27 -4.74
N ASN A 351 -31.66 -19.30 -5.07
CA ASN A 351 -32.75 -19.83 -4.25
C ASN A 351 -32.54 -21.32 -3.99
N THR A 352 -32.49 -22.11 -5.06
CA THR A 352 -32.14 -23.55 -5.06
C THR A 352 -31.38 -23.89 -6.34
N LEU A 353 -30.62 -24.99 -6.34
CA LEU A 353 -29.97 -25.48 -7.55
C LEU A 353 -30.97 -25.79 -8.67
N ALA A 354 -32.07 -26.47 -8.36
CA ALA A 354 -33.13 -26.79 -9.33
C ALA A 354 -33.73 -25.55 -10.03
N THR A 355 -33.70 -24.38 -9.40
CA THR A 355 -34.23 -23.12 -9.96
C THR A 355 -33.15 -22.15 -10.44
N LEU A 356 -31.87 -22.42 -10.15
CA LEU A 356 -30.78 -21.62 -10.66
C LEU A 356 -30.77 -21.67 -12.19
N ASP A 357 -30.71 -20.49 -12.81
CA ASP A 357 -30.63 -20.36 -14.24
C ASP A 357 -29.32 -20.96 -14.79
N ASN A 358 -29.35 -21.42 -16.04
CA ASN A 358 -28.12 -21.74 -16.76
C ASN A 358 -27.34 -20.46 -17.11
N ASN A 359 -26.04 -20.60 -17.33
CA ASN A 359 -25.13 -19.52 -17.73
C ASN A 359 -25.12 -18.33 -16.76
N CYS A 360 -24.94 -18.61 -15.46
CA CYS A 360 -24.86 -17.65 -14.37
C CYS A 360 -23.41 -17.49 -13.90
N PRO A 361 -22.58 -16.62 -14.52
CA PRO A 361 -21.21 -16.40 -14.08
C PRO A 361 -21.12 -15.77 -12.68
N HIS A 362 -22.16 -15.04 -12.27
CA HIS A 362 -22.22 -14.36 -11.00
C HIS A 362 -23.46 -14.82 -10.22
N VAL A 363 -23.26 -15.28 -8.99
CA VAL A 363 -24.35 -15.74 -8.12
C VAL A 363 -24.33 -14.96 -6.81
N MET A 364 -25.44 -14.30 -6.48
CA MET A 364 -25.67 -13.69 -5.17
C MET A 364 -26.45 -14.66 -4.29
N GLY A 365 -25.91 -14.96 -3.10
CA GLY A 365 -26.54 -15.83 -2.11
C GLY A 365 -25.67 -17.02 -1.69
N ASN A 366 -26.13 -17.69 -0.64
CA ASN A 366 -25.46 -18.85 -0.05
C ASN A 366 -25.91 -20.13 -0.76
N ILE A 367 -24.99 -20.77 -1.48
CA ILE A 367 -25.24 -22.00 -2.22
C ILE A 367 -25.10 -23.20 -1.28
N LEU A 368 -26.13 -24.03 -1.24
CA LEU A 368 -26.11 -25.33 -0.57
C LEU A 368 -26.34 -26.43 -1.62
N VAL A 369 -25.39 -27.34 -1.73
CA VAL A 369 -25.49 -28.58 -2.47
C VAL A 369 -25.66 -29.71 -1.46
N ALA A 370 -26.87 -30.25 -1.35
CA ALA A 370 -27.19 -31.33 -0.42
C ALA A 370 -27.54 -32.62 -1.15
N SER A 371 -27.78 -33.69 -0.38
CA SER A 371 -28.33 -34.93 -0.94
C SER A 371 -29.60 -34.66 -1.76
N GLY A 372 -29.60 -35.12 -3.00
CA GLY A 372 -30.69 -34.93 -3.97
C GLY A 372 -30.39 -33.85 -5.02
N ASP A 373 -29.43 -32.96 -4.78
CA ASP A 373 -29.06 -31.88 -5.70
C ASP A 373 -28.00 -32.31 -6.73
N GLU A 374 -27.44 -33.51 -6.64
CA GLU A 374 -26.30 -33.94 -7.46
C GLU A 374 -26.56 -33.82 -8.97
N ASN A 375 -27.80 -34.08 -9.40
CA ASN A 375 -28.21 -33.98 -10.81
C ASN A 375 -28.25 -32.53 -11.32
N ASP A 376 -28.36 -31.54 -10.44
CA ASP A 376 -28.43 -30.12 -10.78
C ASP A 376 -27.07 -29.40 -10.66
N THR A 377 -26.03 -30.08 -10.17
CA THR A 377 -24.67 -29.51 -9.99
C THR A 377 -24.08 -28.91 -11.26
N GLN A 378 -24.47 -29.42 -12.43
CA GLN A 378 -24.04 -28.89 -13.72
C GLN A 378 -24.34 -27.39 -13.86
N LYS A 379 -25.41 -26.88 -13.26
CA LYS A 379 -25.76 -25.45 -13.32
C LYS A 379 -24.68 -24.54 -12.76
N LEU A 380 -23.87 -25.07 -11.84
CA LEU A 380 -22.73 -24.36 -11.27
C LEU A 380 -21.52 -24.30 -12.23
N SER A 381 -21.53 -25.02 -13.36
CA SER A 381 -20.40 -25.08 -14.29
C SER A 381 -20.06 -23.76 -14.95
N SER A 382 -21.02 -22.83 -15.01
CA SER A 382 -20.78 -21.49 -15.55
C SER A 382 -20.40 -20.45 -14.49
N VAL A 383 -20.56 -20.80 -13.21
CA VAL A 383 -20.35 -19.88 -12.09
C VAL A 383 -18.88 -19.58 -11.91
N LYS A 384 -18.54 -18.29 -11.93
CA LYS A 384 -17.19 -17.78 -11.67
C LYS A 384 -17.08 -17.16 -10.28
N TYR A 385 -18.13 -16.48 -9.82
CA TYR A 385 -18.12 -15.74 -8.55
C TYR A 385 -19.38 -16.03 -7.74
N ILE A 386 -19.19 -16.33 -6.46
CA ILE A 386 -20.27 -16.48 -5.47
C ILE A 386 -20.13 -15.36 -4.44
N TYR A 387 -21.14 -14.49 -4.34
CA TYR A 387 -21.27 -13.45 -3.33
C TYR A 387 -22.14 -13.99 -2.20
N GLY A 388 -21.50 -14.77 -1.34
CA GLY A 388 -22.09 -15.64 -0.34
C GLY A 388 -21.16 -16.81 -0.05
N SER A 389 -21.70 -17.86 0.54
CA SER A 389 -20.98 -19.11 0.85
C SER A 389 -21.31 -20.22 -0.15
N LEU A 390 -20.44 -21.23 -0.22
CA LEU A 390 -20.66 -22.50 -0.91
C LEU A 390 -20.51 -23.64 0.10
N ALA A 391 -21.59 -24.37 0.34
CA ALA A 391 -21.61 -25.57 1.18
C ALA A 391 -22.01 -26.80 0.35
N ILE A 392 -21.21 -27.85 0.41
CA ILE A 392 -21.48 -29.16 -0.20
C ILE A 392 -21.54 -30.18 0.93
N VAL A 393 -22.73 -30.69 1.21
CA VAL A 393 -23.02 -31.40 2.46
C VAL A 393 -23.81 -32.68 2.21
N ASN A 394 -23.37 -33.81 2.78
CA ASN A 394 -24.08 -35.09 2.71
C ASN A 394 -24.41 -35.56 1.29
N THR A 395 -23.52 -35.31 0.32
CA THR A 395 -23.72 -35.70 -1.08
C THR A 395 -23.04 -37.03 -1.41
N SER A 396 -23.44 -37.60 -2.55
CA SER A 396 -22.79 -38.75 -3.21
C SER A 396 -21.75 -38.36 -4.25
N LEU A 397 -21.32 -37.09 -4.29
CA LEU A 397 -20.32 -36.60 -5.23
C LEU A 397 -18.96 -37.22 -4.95
N THR A 398 -18.22 -37.50 -6.03
CA THR A 398 -16.86 -38.03 -6.00
C THR A 398 -15.80 -36.96 -6.26
N ASP A 399 -16.14 -35.94 -7.04
CA ASP A 399 -15.28 -34.80 -7.34
C ASP A 399 -16.05 -33.48 -7.43
N LEU A 400 -15.30 -32.37 -7.52
CA LEU A 400 -15.82 -31.00 -7.67
C LEU A 400 -15.54 -30.40 -9.05
N SER A 401 -15.31 -31.22 -10.07
CA SER A 401 -14.90 -30.76 -11.42
C SER A 401 -15.95 -29.87 -12.10
N PHE A 402 -17.23 -30.01 -11.73
CA PHE A 402 -18.31 -29.14 -12.17
C PHE A 402 -18.13 -27.69 -11.70
N LEU A 403 -17.28 -27.40 -10.71
CA LEU A 403 -16.91 -26.05 -10.28
C LEU A 403 -15.71 -25.49 -11.06
N GLY A 404 -15.36 -26.08 -12.20
CA GLY A 404 -14.14 -25.74 -12.94
C GLY A 404 -13.95 -24.25 -13.27
N ASN A 405 -15.03 -23.46 -13.39
CA ASN A 405 -14.95 -22.01 -13.65
C ASN A 405 -14.96 -21.15 -12.37
N LEU A 406 -15.24 -21.74 -11.20
CA LEU A 406 -15.33 -21.01 -9.94
C LEU A 406 -13.96 -20.43 -9.59
N THR A 407 -13.92 -19.10 -9.52
CA THR A 407 -12.72 -18.32 -9.27
C THR A 407 -12.68 -17.80 -7.84
N ASN A 408 -13.82 -17.37 -7.29
CA ASN A 408 -13.86 -16.81 -5.95
C ASN A 408 -15.22 -17.03 -5.25
N VAL A 409 -15.16 -17.18 -3.93
CA VAL A 409 -16.31 -17.25 -3.02
C VAL A 409 -16.06 -16.27 -1.89
N ALA A 410 -16.98 -15.33 -1.67
CA ALA A 410 -16.80 -14.25 -0.71
C ALA A 410 -18.06 -14.04 0.13
N VAL A 411 -17.92 -14.23 1.44
CA VAL A 411 -18.97 -14.00 2.45
C VAL A 411 -18.77 -12.63 3.09
N LEU A 412 -19.86 -11.87 3.18
CA LEU A 412 -19.96 -10.58 3.88
C LEU A 412 -21.16 -10.60 4.82
N GLY A 413 -21.08 -9.87 5.93
CA GLY A 413 -22.18 -9.70 6.88
C GLY A 413 -22.35 -10.81 7.94
N ASP A 414 -21.59 -11.90 7.86
CA ASP A 414 -21.51 -12.94 8.89
C ASP A 414 -20.13 -13.62 8.91
N THR A 415 -19.88 -14.49 9.89
CA THR A 415 -18.59 -15.18 10.10
C THR A 415 -18.56 -16.64 9.62
N SER A 416 -19.52 -17.02 8.76
CA SER A 416 -19.60 -18.39 8.22
C SER A 416 -18.44 -18.66 7.27
N PRO A 417 -17.96 -19.92 7.15
CA PRO A 417 -16.95 -20.25 6.17
C PRO A 417 -17.42 -19.96 4.74
N ALA A 418 -16.51 -19.48 3.91
CA ALA A 418 -16.75 -19.25 2.49
C ALA A 418 -16.98 -20.58 1.75
N LEU A 419 -16.19 -21.60 2.07
CA LEU A 419 -16.30 -22.93 1.48
C LEU A 419 -16.43 -23.99 2.57
N GLN A 420 -17.45 -24.84 2.47
CA GLN A 420 -17.69 -25.97 3.36
C GLN A 420 -17.87 -27.25 2.56
N LEU A 421 -17.05 -28.26 2.83
CA LEU A 421 -17.18 -29.61 2.29
C LEU A 421 -17.36 -30.54 3.48
N ILE A 422 -18.60 -30.98 3.75
CA ILE A 422 -18.94 -31.65 5.01
C ILE A 422 -19.67 -32.97 4.75
N SER A 423 -19.19 -34.06 5.32
CA SER A 423 -19.90 -35.35 5.35
C SER A 423 -20.22 -35.90 3.95
N ASN A 424 -19.33 -35.75 2.97
CA ASN A 424 -19.46 -36.34 1.63
C ASN A 424 -18.58 -37.60 1.55
N PRO A 425 -19.10 -38.80 1.87
CA PRO A 425 -18.29 -39.99 2.10
C PRO A 425 -17.60 -40.55 0.84
N GLN A 426 -18.04 -40.14 -0.36
CA GLN A 426 -17.46 -40.55 -1.64
C GLN A 426 -16.55 -39.48 -2.27
N LEU A 427 -16.49 -38.28 -1.68
CA LEU A 427 -15.71 -37.16 -2.20
C LEU A 427 -14.23 -37.35 -1.89
N ASP A 428 -13.50 -37.92 -2.85
CA ASP A 428 -12.06 -38.20 -2.75
C ASP A 428 -11.19 -37.18 -3.51
N ASN A 429 -11.81 -36.22 -4.20
CA ASN A 429 -11.14 -35.11 -4.86
C ASN A 429 -11.83 -33.75 -4.61
N VAL A 430 -11.19 -32.91 -3.80
CA VAL A 430 -11.68 -31.55 -3.45
C VAL A 430 -11.12 -30.43 -4.33
N TYR A 431 -10.37 -30.77 -5.38
CA TYR A 431 -9.67 -29.78 -6.20
C TYR A 431 -10.64 -28.94 -7.05
N ILE A 432 -10.59 -27.61 -6.90
CA ILE A 432 -11.31 -26.63 -7.71
C ILE A 432 -10.28 -25.77 -8.46
N PRO A 433 -10.03 -26.01 -9.77
CA PRO A 433 -8.83 -25.53 -10.45
C PRO A 433 -8.57 -24.03 -10.41
N ASN A 434 -9.62 -23.21 -10.50
CA ASN A 434 -9.50 -21.76 -10.62
C ASN A 434 -9.79 -21.02 -9.31
N LEU A 435 -10.18 -21.73 -8.24
CA LEU A 435 -10.54 -21.09 -6.98
C LEU A 435 -9.32 -20.46 -6.33
N GLN A 436 -9.41 -19.17 -6.01
CA GLN A 436 -8.41 -18.44 -5.26
C GLN A 436 -9.07 -17.47 -4.28
N TYR A 437 -8.39 -17.27 -3.15
CA TYR A 437 -8.74 -16.34 -2.07
C TYR A 437 -10.21 -16.42 -1.60
N PRO A 438 -10.76 -17.61 -1.25
CA PRO A 438 -12.02 -17.66 -0.52
C PRO A 438 -12.00 -16.67 0.66
N PHE A 439 -13.06 -15.89 0.80
CA PHE A 439 -13.10 -14.80 1.78
C PHE A 439 -14.29 -14.96 2.74
N SER A 440 -14.00 -14.83 4.03
CA SER A 440 -14.96 -14.67 5.11
C SER A 440 -14.28 -13.88 6.23
N PRO A 441 -15.01 -13.04 6.99
CA PRO A 441 -14.47 -12.40 8.18
C PRO A 441 -14.38 -13.35 9.39
N GLY A 442 -14.87 -14.60 9.26
CA GLY A 442 -14.75 -15.63 10.28
C GLY A 442 -13.34 -16.24 10.37
N PRO A 443 -13.04 -16.98 11.45
CA PRO A 443 -11.71 -17.57 11.70
C PRO A 443 -11.38 -18.78 10.81
N HIS A 444 -12.36 -19.32 10.09
CA HIS A 444 -12.20 -20.48 9.22
C HIS A 444 -12.89 -20.21 7.89
N ARG A 445 -12.13 -19.81 6.88
CA ARG A 445 -12.69 -19.53 5.55
C ARG A 445 -13.06 -20.79 4.79
N VAL A 446 -12.28 -21.84 4.97
CA VAL A 446 -12.46 -23.13 4.29
C VAL A 446 -12.51 -24.23 5.33
N VAL A 447 -13.61 -24.97 5.35
CA VAL A 447 -13.83 -26.09 6.27
C VAL A 447 -14.05 -27.36 5.47
N ILE A 448 -13.23 -28.38 5.73
CA ILE A 448 -13.34 -29.71 5.12
C ILE A 448 -13.46 -30.71 6.27
N ARG A 449 -14.56 -31.46 6.34
CA ARG A 449 -14.81 -32.37 7.46
C ARG A 449 -15.60 -33.61 7.07
N ASP A 450 -15.24 -34.76 7.63
CA ASP A 450 -15.99 -36.02 7.53
C ASP A 450 -16.26 -36.48 6.08
N ASN A 451 -15.39 -36.13 5.13
CA ASN A 451 -15.49 -36.58 3.74
C ASN A 451 -14.78 -37.93 3.53
N ALA A 452 -14.52 -38.35 2.28
CA ALA A 452 -13.81 -39.60 2.03
C ALA A 452 -12.46 -39.66 2.77
N PRO A 453 -12.09 -40.84 3.32
CA PRO A 453 -10.85 -40.97 4.06
C PRO A 453 -9.64 -40.76 3.14
N GLY A 454 -8.61 -40.08 3.65
CA GLY A 454 -7.35 -39.91 2.93
C GLY A 454 -7.37 -38.83 1.85
N LEU A 455 -8.30 -37.86 1.92
CA LEU A 455 -8.30 -36.67 1.06
C LEU A 455 -6.93 -35.97 1.02
N PHE A 456 -6.30 -35.84 2.19
CA PHE A 456 -4.93 -35.37 2.33
C PHE A 456 -4.09 -36.48 2.95
N PRO A 457 -3.38 -37.29 2.15
CA PRO A 457 -2.57 -38.41 2.68
C PRO A 457 -1.39 -37.95 3.55
N ASP A 458 -0.95 -36.70 3.39
CA ASP A 458 0.14 -36.10 4.15
C ASP A 458 -0.01 -34.57 4.26
N THR A 459 0.78 -33.95 5.14
CA THR A 459 0.83 -32.49 5.32
C THR A 459 1.12 -31.74 4.02
N ILE A 460 1.96 -32.29 3.12
CA ILE A 460 2.34 -31.61 1.87
C ILE A 460 1.14 -31.50 0.94
N SER A 461 0.29 -32.53 0.85
CA SER A 461 -0.92 -32.52 0.04
C SER A 461 -1.93 -31.46 0.51
N CYS A 462 -2.13 -31.33 1.83
CA CYS A 462 -2.98 -30.29 2.41
C CYS A 462 -2.41 -28.89 2.16
N LEU A 463 -1.10 -28.68 2.41
CA LEU A 463 -0.43 -27.41 2.12
C LEU A 463 -0.42 -27.07 0.62
N THR A 464 -0.38 -28.07 -0.26
CA THR A 464 -0.48 -27.86 -1.71
C THR A 464 -1.85 -27.31 -2.08
N TYR A 465 -2.90 -27.85 -1.46
CA TYR A 465 -4.26 -27.35 -1.63
C TYR A 465 -4.43 -25.94 -1.06
N GLU A 466 -3.94 -25.65 0.15
CA GLU A 466 -3.92 -24.29 0.73
C GLU A 466 -3.23 -23.29 -0.20
N ASN A 467 -2.05 -23.65 -0.74
CA ASN A 467 -1.32 -22.79 -1.67
C ASN A 467 -2.05 -22.58 -3.00
N GLN A 468 -2.79 -23.59 -3.47
CA GLN A 468 -3.58 -23.48 -4.69
C GLN A 468 -4.75 -22.50 -4.53
N ILE A 469 -5.50 -22.62 -3.42
CA ILE A 469 -6.65 -21.74 -3.14
C ILE A 469 -6.25 -20.44 -2.45
N LYS A 470 -5.01 -20.31 -1.99
CA LYS A 470 -4.46 -19.15 -1.27
C LYS A 470 -5.27 -18.77 -0.03
N SER A 471 -5.69 -19.79 0.71
CA SER A 471 -6.43 -19.67 1.96
C SER A 471 -6.05 -20.81 2.88
N TYR A 472 -6.14 -20.57 4.19
CA TYR A 472 -6.05 -21.61 5.19
C TYR A 472 -7.21 -22.59 5.06
N VAL A 473 -6.94 -23.85 5.43
CA VAL A 473 -7.89 -24.96 5.37
C VAL A 473 -8.00 -25.59 6.75
N PHE A 474 -9.21 -25.57 7.30
CA PHE A 474 -9.55 -26.28 8.53
C PHE A 474 -10.08 -27.67 8.18
N TYR A 475 -9.22 -28.67 8.30
CA TYR A 475 -9.45 -30.06 7.90
C TYR A 475 -9.61 -30.98 9.12
N ASP A 476 -10.78 -31.63 9.24
CA ASP A 476 -11.09 -32.62 10.28
C ASP A 476 -10.76 -32.16 11.73
N GLY A 477 -10.94 -30.87 12.00
CA GLY A 477 -10.76 -30.29 13.34
C GLY A 477 -9.39 -29.68 13.62
N ALA A 478 -8.50 -29.64 12.63
CA ALA A 478 -7.17 -29.04 12.73
C ALA A 478 -6.77 -28.32 11.43
N ASP A 479 -5.67 -27.59 11.47
CA ASP A 479 -5.00 -27.09 10.26
C ASP A 479 -4.20 -28.20 9.54
N CYS A 480 -3.53 -27.86 8.44
CA CYS A 480 -2.70 -28.81 7.69
C CYS A 480 -1.50 -29.39 8.47
N TYR A 481 -1.11 -28.77 9.61
CA TYR A 481 -0.06 -29.27 10.49
C TYR A 481 -0.59 -30.15 11.63
N GLY A 482 -1.91 -30.25 11.79
CA GLY A 482 -2.57 -31.02 12.83
C GLY A 482 -2.83 -30.23 14.12
N ASP A 483 -2.71 -28.89 14.09
CA ASP A 483 -3.01 -28.05 15.23
C ASP A 483 -4.51 -27.71 15.29
N SER A 484 -5.15 -28.05 16.42
CA SER A 484 -6.60 -27.84 16.65
C SER A 484 -6.95 -26.47 17.23
N GLY A 485 -6.02 -25.51 17.16
CA GLY A 485 -6.20 -24.15 17.69
C GLY A 485 -7.12 -23.31 16.82
N ILE A 486 -7.62 -22.19 17.37
CA ILE A 486 -8.09 -21.09 16.52
C ILE A 486 -6.86 -20.62 15.76
N VAL A 487 -6.77 -20.97 14.48
CA VAL A 487 -5.81 -20.33 13.59
C VAL A 487 -6.25 -18.88 13.53
N GLU A 488 -5.50 -17.98 14.16
CA GLU A 488 -5.58 -16.56 13.80
C GLU A 488 -5.16 -16.49 12.34
N GLU A 489 -6.14 -16.57 11.43
CA GLU A 489 -5.97 -16.38 10.00
C GLU A 489 -5.54 -14.93 9.75
N THR A 490 -4.29 -14.63 10.12
CA THR A 490 -3.67 -13.33 9.95
C THR A 490 -3.21 -13.11 8.51
N GLU A 491 -3.57 -13.98 7.57
CA GLU A 491 -2.89 -14.07 6.27
C GLU A 491 -3.86 -14.53 5.17
N ASN A 492 -4.03 -13.75 4.10
CA ASN A 492 -4.44 -14.32 2.80
C ASN A 492 -3.26 -15.20 2.37
N SER A 493 -3.36 -16.52 2.59
CA SER A 493 -2.19 -17.39 2.71
C SER A 493 -1.34 -17.42 1.43
N SER A 494 -0.18 -16.77 1.53
CA SER A 494 1.01 -17.14 0.78
C SER A 494 2.14 -17.22 1.78
N ARG A 495 2.11 -18.23 2.65
CA ARG A 495 3.33 -18.68 3.32
C ARG A 495 4.22 -19.26 2.23
N THR A 496 5.07 -18.43 1.66
CA THR A 496 6.24 -18.94 0.92
C THR A 496 6.93 -19.93 1.84
N PRO A 497 7.22 -21.17 1.39
CA PRO A 497 7.95 -22.12 2.21
C PRO A 497 9.24 -21.42 2.63
N ASN A 498 9.54 -21.42 3.94
CA ASN A 498 10.88 -21.15 4.44
C ASN A 498 11.78 -22.26 3.88
N TYR A 499 12.24 -22.11 2.64
CA TYR A 499 13.44 -22.76 2.20
C TYR A 499 14.55 -22.15 3.07
N PRO A 500 15.26 -22.93 3.89
CA PRO A 500 16.47 -22.44 4.49
C PRO A 500 17.33 -21.95 3.34
N MET A 501 17.71 -20.67 3.42
CA MET A 501 18.54 -19.96 2.46
C MET A 501 19.78 -20.81 2.16
N PHE A 502 19.72 -21.66 1.14
CA PHE A 502 20.90 -22.30 0.60
C PHE A 502 21.71 -21.16 -0.01
N LEU A 503 22.84 -20.83 0.64
CA LEU A 503 23.88 -20.02 0.05
C LEU A 503 24.19 -20.60 -1.34
N LEU A 504 23.66 -19.97 -2.38
CA LEU A 504 24.16 -20.09 -3.73
C LEU A 504 25.52 -19.38 -3.75
N LEU A 505 26.55 -20.12 -3.35
CA LEU A 505 27.94 -19.83 -3.66
C LEU A 505 28.08 -19.84 -5.18
N TYR A 506 27.93 -18.67 -5.80
CA TYR A 506 28.35 -18.45 -7.18
C TYR A 506 29.89 -18.51 -7.22
N PHE A 507 30.43 -19.72 -7.44
CA PHE A 507 31.76 -19.88 -8.00
C PHE A 507 31.69 -19.60 -9.49
N THR A 508 32.00 -18.37 -9.91
CA THR A 508 32.36 -18.12 -11.31
C THR A 508 33.83 -18.46 -11.50
N TYR A 509 34.09 -19.70 -11.90
CA TYR A 509 35.26 -20.03 -12.71
C TYR A 509 34.99 -19.53 -14.13
N PHE A 510 35.84 -18.64 -14.66
CA PHE A 510 36.25 -18.70 -16.06
C PHE A 510 37.65 -18.08 -16.20
N LEU A 511 38.48 -18.82 -16.92
CA LEU A 511 39.80 -18.48 -17.45
C LEU A 511 39.79 -17.21 -18.30
#